data_AF-A0A1G9NRB2-F1
#
_entry.id   AF-A0A1G9NRB2-F1
#
_cell.length_a   1.000
_cell.length_b   1.000
_cell.length_c   1.000
_cell.angle_alpha   90.00
_cell.angle_beta   90.00
_cell.angle_gamma   90.00
#
_symmetry.space_group_name_H-M   'P 1'
#
loop_
_entity.id
_entity.type
_entity.pdbx_description
1 polymer ?
#
loop_
_entity_poly.entity_id
_entity_poly.type
_entity_poly.pdbx_seq_one_letter_code
_entity_poly.pdbx_strand_id
1 'polypeptide(L)'
;MKYVGLLVSSIGAFLIILANFYYNSVTLDMQRIKEYVVESNIILEDVVKKEDTVIENKDEYISRLLTLKKGINNTKTTFLIKDYKEYKLKSIDSLIDNISEENINKIQLDDVNKYNELCDKEIDKLIIIK
;
A
#
# COMPACT_ATOMS: atom_id res chain seq x y z
N MET A 1 8.64 18.80 -45.22
CA MET A 1 9.53 18.43 -44.10
C MET A 1 9.45 19.34 -42.87
N LYS A 2 9.16 20.66 -42.97
CA LYS A 2 9.05 21.56 -41.79
C LYS A 2 7.97 21.16 -40.77
N TYR A 3 6.81 20.67 -41.22
CA TYR A 3 5.70 20.28 -40.33
C TYR A 3 5.91 18.95 -39.59
N VAL A 4 6.77 18.07 -40.14
CA VAL A 4 7.08 16.78 -39.52
C VAL A 4 7.94 16.96 -38.27
N GLY A 5 8.94 17.84 -38.32
CA GLY A 5 9.76 18.17 -37.15
C GLY A 5 8.95 18.82 -36.02
N LEU A 6 8.00 19.70 -36.37
CA LEU A 6 7.10 20.34 -35.40
C LEU A 6 6.17 19.31 -34.73
N LEU A 7 5.63 18.36 -35.51
CA LEU A 7 4.82 17.26 -34.99
C LEU A 7 5.61 16.38 -34.02
N VAL A 8 6.82 15.96 -34.39
CA VAL A 8 7.67 15.13 -33.53
C VAL A 8 8.02 15.87 -32.23
N SER A 9 8.35 17.16 -32.32
CA SER A 9 8.63 17.97 -31.13
C SER A 9 7.40 18.12 -30.22
N SER A 10 6.21 18.30 -30.79
CA SER A 10 4.96 18.42 -30.02
C SER A 10 4.60 17.12 -29.32
N ILE A 11 4.73 15.98 -30.01
CA ILE A 11 4.52 14.65 -29.43
C ILE A 11 5.52 14.39 -28.31
N GLY A 12 6.81 14.73 -28.52
CA GLY A 12 7.84 14.59 -27.49
C GLY A 12 7.51 15.38 -26.22
N ALA A 13 7.14 16.65 -26.37
CA ALA A 13 6.73 17.48 -25.23
C ALA A 13 5.48 16.91 -24.52
N PHE A 14 4.51 16.42 -25.29
CA PHE A 14 3.30 15.79 -24.74
C PHE A 14 3.61 14.53 -23.93
N LEU A 15 4.49 13.65 -24.42
CA LEU A 15 4.91 12.45 -23.70
C LEU A 15 5.64 12.78 -22.38
N ILE A 16 6.47 13.82 -22.37
CA ILE A 16 7.14 14.29 -21.15
C ILE A 16 6.10 14.76 -20.12
N ILE A 17 5.09 15.53 -20.55
CA ILE A 17 4.02 16.00 -19.66
C ILE A 17 3.22 14.81 -19.11
N LEU A 18 2.88 13.82 -19.94
CA LEU A 18 2.19 12.61 -19.51
C LEU A 18 2.98 11.81 -18.49
N ALA A 19 4.29 11.62 -18.72
CA ALA A 19 5.16 10.91 -17.78
C ALA A 19 5.21 11.64 -16.43
N ASN A 20 5.38 12.97 -16.43
CA ASN A 20 5.35 13.76 -15.21
C ASN A 20 4.01 13.69 -14.48
N PHE A 21 2.90 13.75 -15.23
CA PHE A 21 1.56 13.62 -14.67
C PHE A 21 1.35 12.25 -14.01
N TYR A 22 1.83 11.19 -14.65
CA TYR A 22 1.80 9.83 -14.11
C TYR A 22 2.56 9.74 -12.78
N TYR A 23 3.84 10.14 -12.76
CA TYR A 23 4.67 10.07 -11.56
C TYR A 23 4.11 10.91 -10.41
N ASN A 24 3.64 12.13 -10.71
CA ASN A 24 3.04 13.00 -9.70
C ASN A 24 1.75 12.40 -9.13
N SER A 25 0.92 11.78 -9.98
CA SER A 25 -0.32 11.14 -9.53
C SER A 25 -0.04 9.99 -8.58
N VAL A 26 0.89 9.08 -8.95
CA VAL A 26 1.28 7.96 -8.08
C VAL A 26 1.89 8.45 -6.77
N THR A 27 2.80 9.42 -6.83
CA THR A 27 3.46 9.97 -5.64
C THR A 27 2.46 10.58 -4.68
N LEU A 28 1.51 11.38 -5.20
CA LEU A 28 0.51 12.05 -4.39
C LEU A 28 -0.47 11.05 -3.76
N ASP A 29 -0.87 10.02 -4.51
CA ASP A 29 -1.70 8.95 -3.98
C ASP A 29 -1.00 8.17 -2.86
N MET A 30 0.27 7.82 -3.04
CA MET A 30 1.05 7.15 -2.00
C MET A 30 1.27 8.02 -0.77
N GLN A 31 1.49 9.32 -0.94
CA GLN A 31 1.58 10.27 0.17
C GLN A 31 0.30 10.30 1.00
N ARG A 32 -0.88 10.25 0.35
CA ARG A 32 -2.18 10.26 1.05
C ARG A 32 -2.41 9.04 1.94
N ILE A 33 -1.85 7.89 1.58
CA ILE A 33 -2.01 6.65 2.35
C ILE A 33 -0.79 6.30 3.22
N LYS A 34 0.30 7.08 3.11
CA LYS A 34 1.59 6.82 3.77
C LYS A 34 1.44 6.59 5.27
N GLU A 35 0.71 7.46 5.95
CA GLU A 35 0.56 7.37 7.41
C GLU A 35 -0.12 6.06 7.83
N TYR A 36 -1.16 5.63 7.10
CA TYR A 36 -1.83 4.36 7.39
C TYR A 36 -0.93 3.17 7.11
N VAL A 37 -0.13 3.23 6.04
CA VAL A 37 0.84 2.17 5.69
C VAL A 37 1.92 2.04 6.76
N VAL A 38 2.50 3.17 7.18
CA VAL A 38 3.51 3.21 8.25
C VAL A 38 2.96 2.61 9.54
N GLU A 39 1.78 3.06 9.97
CA GLU A 39 1.14 2.54 11.19
C GLU A 39 0.85 1.04 11.10
N SER A 40 0.36 0.55 9.95
CA SER A 40 0.13 -0.90 9.77
C SER A 40 1.42 -1.72 9.86
N ASN A 41 2.54 -1.16 9.41
CA ASN A 41 3.84 -1.82 9.47
C ASN A 41 4.42 -1.81 10.89
N ILE A 42 4.16 -0.75 11.67
CA ILE A 42 4.50 -0.71 13.11
C ILE A 42 3.72 -1.79 13.85
N ILE A 43 2.42 -1.93 13.58
CA ILE A 43 1.60 -2.99 14.18
C ILE A 43 2.12 -4.38 13.81
N LEU A 44 2.47 -4.60 12.54
CA LEU A 44 3.10 -5.85 12.10
C LEU A 44 4.42 -6.13 12.83
N GLU A 45 5.26 -5.11 13.02
CA GLU A 45 6.51 -5.25 13.75
C GLU A 45 6.28 -5.59 15.22
N ASP A 46 5.29 -4.97 15.87
CA ASP A 46 4.89 -5.29 17.24
C ASP A 46 4.36 -6.73 17.35
N VAL A 47 3.57 -7.19 16.38
CA VAL A 47 3.10 -8.58 16.30
C VAL A 47 4.26 -9.57 16.23
N VAL A 48 5.33 -9.25 15.48
CA VAL A 48 6.50 -10.12 15.33
C VAL A 48 7.45 -10.05 16.53
N LYS A 49 7.63 -8.88 17.15
CA LYS A 49 8.67 -8.65 18.16
C LYS A 49 8.16 -8.60 19.60
N LYS A 50 6.89 -8.31 19.80
CA LYS A 50 6.25 -8.06 21.11
C LYS A 50 4.91 -8.80 21.21
N GLU A 51 4.90 -10.04 20.75
CA GLU A 51 3.71 -10.90 20.69
C GLU A 51 2.92 -10.90 22.02
N ASP A 52 3.59 -11.06 23.17
CA ASP A 52 2.96 -11.05 24.50
C ASP A 52 2.17 -9.75 24.77
N THR A 53 2.74 -8.60 24.39
CA THR A 53 2.11 -7.28 24.59
C THR A 53 0.90 -7.10 23.67
N VAL A 54 0.99 -7.61 22.43
CA VAL A 54 -0.12 -7.58 21.48
C VAL A 54 -1.25 -8.49 21.94
N ILE A 55 -0.93 -9.65 22.52
CA ILE A 55 -1.90 -10.59 23.08
C ILE A 55 -2.61 -10.01 24.32
N GLU A 56 -1.88 -9.28 25.16
CA GLU A 56 -2.47 -8.61 26.33
C GLU A 56 -3.42 -7.47 25.92
N ASN A 57 -3.12 -6.77 24.82
CA ASN A 57 -3.85 -5.59 24.36
C ASN A 57 -4.54 -5.80 23.00
N LYS A 58 -5.01 -7.01 22.70
CA LYS A 58 -5.58 -7.40 21.38
C LYS A 58 -6.62 -6.42 20.86
N ASP A 59 -7.57 -6.02 21.72
CA ASP A 59 -8.67 -5.14 21.36
C ASP A 59 -8.19 -3.77 20.87
N GLU A 60 -7.11 -3.24 21.45
CA GLU A 60 -6.50 -1.98 21.02
C GLU A 60 -5.91 -2.11 19.62
N TYR A 61 -5.10 -3.15 19.39
CA TYR A 61 -4.46 -3.40 18.11
C TYR A 61 -5.48 -3.66 17.00
N ILE A 62 -6.52 -4.44 17.27
CA ILE A 62 -7.62 -4.68 16.32
C ILE A 62 -8.37 -3.38 16.02
N SER A 63 -8.68 -2.57 17.03
CA SER A 63 -9.36 -1.28 16.84
C SER A 63 -8.55 -0.32 15.98
N ARG A 64 -7.22 -0.27 16.20
CA ARG A 64 -6.29 0.51 15.37
C ARG A 64 -6.31 0.01 13.92
N LEU A 65 -6.16 -1.30 13.69
CA LEU A 65 -6.19 -1.90 12.34
C LEU A 65 -7.53 -1.63 11.61
N LEU A 66 -8.67 -1.72 12.30
CA LEU A 66 -9.98 -1.38 11.73
C LEU A 66 -10.08 0.10 11.34
N THR A 67 -9.50 0.99 12.15
CA THR A 67 -9.41 2.41 11.84
C THR A 67 -8.55 2.66 10.60
N LEU A 68 -7.39 1.99 10.49
CA LEU A 68 -6.53 2.05 9.31
C LEU A 68 -7.23 1.54 8.06
N LYS A 69 -7.91 0.39 8.15
CA LYS A 69 -8.68 -0.19 7.06
C LYS A 69 -9.70 0.80 6.52
N LYS A 70 -10.47 1.44 7.42
CA LYS A 70 -11.46 2.46 7.07
C LYS A 70 -10.81 3.69 6.45
N GLY A 71 -9.70 4.16 7.01
CA GLY A 71 -8.92 5.30 6.50
C GLY A 71 -8.41 5.07 5.08
N ILE A 72 -7.76 3.94 4.83
CA ILE A 72 -7.29 3.53 3.50
C ILE A 72 -8.47 3.42 2.54
N ASN A 73 -9.54 2.71 2.92
CA ASN A 73 -10.69 2.50 2.05
C ASN A 73 -11.36 3.82 1.63
N ASN A 74 -11.50 4.77 2.55
CA ASN A 74 -12.11 6.09 2.30
C ASN A 74 -11.18 7.07 1.57
N THR A 75 -9.87 6.81 1.56
CA THR A 75 -8.92 7.68 0.85
C THR A 75 -9.13 7.56 -0.65
N LYS A 76 -9.43 8.70 -1.29
CA LYS A 76 -9.59 8.79 -2.74
C LYS A 76 -8.21 8.78 -3.41
N THR A 77 -7.98 7.75 -4.22
CA THR A 77 -6.76 7.53 -4.97
C THR A 77 -7.10 7.40 -6.44
N THR A 78 -6.14 7.63 -7.33
CA THR A 78 -6.29 7.31 -8.75
C THR A 78 -6.34 5.80 -8.95
N PHE A 79 -6.76 5.39 -10.15
CA PHE A 79 -6.81 3.97 -10.52
C PHE A 79 -5.42 3.32 -10.56
N LEU A 80 -4.33 4.12 -10.61
CA LEU A 80 -2.96 3.64 -10.73
C LEU A 80 -2.51 2.81 -9.54
N ILE A 81 -3.00 3.12 -8.33
CA ILE A 81 -2.62 2.39 -7.11
C ILE A 81 -3.76 1.53 -6.54
N LYS A 82 -4.77 1.23 -7.37
CA LYS A 82 -5.95 0.48 -6.94
C LYS A 82 -5.57 -0.90 -6.38
N ASP A 83 -4.73 -1.63 -7.09
CA ASP A 83 -4.35 -3.00 -6.71
C ASP A 83 -3.48 -2.99 -5.45
N TYR A 84 -2.54 -2.04 -5.33
CA TYR A 84 -1.78 -1.80 -4.09
C TYR A 84 -2.72 -1.60 -2.90
N LYS A 85 -3.71 -0.72 -3.05
CA LYS A 85 -4.69 -0.43 -1.99
C LYS A 85 -5.49 -1.68 -1.62
N GLU A 86 -5.90 -2.47 -2.60
CA GLU A 86 -6.63 -3.72 -2.36
C GLU A 86 -5.78 -4.74 -1.60
N TYR A 87 -4.53 -4.96 -2.02
CA TYR A 87 -3.62 -5.87 -1.33
C TYR A 87 -3.29 -5.40 0.07
N LYS A 88 -3.11 -4.08 0.28
CA LYS A 88 -2.85 -3.55 1.63
C LYS A 88 -4.03 -3.74 2.58
N LEU A 89 -5.27 -3.58 2.08
CA LEU A 89 -6.47 -3.88 2.86
C LEU A 89 -6.55 -5.38 3.23
N LYS A 90 -6.23 -6.27 2.28
CA LYS A 90 -6.17 -7.72 2.54
C LYS A 90 -5.10 -8.10 3.57
N SER A 91 -3.93 -7.45 3.51
CA SER A 91 -2.86 -7.62 4.51
C SER A 91 -3.34 -7.21 5.92
N ILE A 92 -4.05 -6.09 6.03
CA ILE A 92 -4.64 -5.63 7.30
C ILE A 92 -5.72 -6.61 7.80
N ASP A 93 -6.56 -7.13 6.91
CA ASP A 93 -7.58 -8.12 7.26
C ASP A 93 -6.93 -9.40 7.81
N SER A 94 -5.91 -9.91 7.12
CA SER A 94 -5.13 -11.06 7.61
C SER A 94 -4.43 -10.79 8.94
N LEU A 95 -4.00 -9.55 9.22
CA LEU A 95 -3.45 -9.18 10.53
C LEU A 95 -4.51 -9.20 11.63
N ILE A 96 -5.70 -8.66 11.35
CA ILE A 96 -6.83 -8.68 12.29
C ILE A 96 -7.19 -10.13 12.63
N ASP A 97 -7.33 -10.98 11.61
CA ASP A 97 -7.69 -12.39 11.78
C ASP A 97 -6.65 -13.12 12.66
N ASN A 98 -5.36 -12.92 12.36
CA ASN A 98 -4.26 -13.51 13.13
C ASN A 98 -4.22 -13.06 14.60
N ILE A 99 -4.47 -11.78 14.89
CA ILE A 99 -4.50 -11.27 16.28
C ILE A 99 -5.74 -11.80 17.02
N SER A 100 -6.84 -11.98 16.30
CA SER A 100 -8.14 -12.42 16.84
C SER A 100 -8.16 -13.91 17.17
N GLU A 101 -7.35 -14.74 16.51
CA GLU A 101 -7.33 -16.17 16.80
C GLU A 101 -6.88 -16.49 18.24
N GLU A 102 -7.63 -17.39 18.89
CA GLU A 102 -7.39 -17.83 20.27
C GLU A 102 -6.18 -18.80 20.38
N ASN A 103 -5.78 -19.44 19.27
CA ASN A 103 -4.64 -20.36 19.22
C ASN A 103 -3.33 -19.63 18.91
N ILE A 104 -2.84 -18.94 19.92
CA ILE A 104 -1.61 -18.12 19.97
C ILE A 104 -0.32 -18.86 19.57
N ASN A 105 -0.30 -20.19 19.48
CA ASN A 105 0.97 -20.94 19.41
C ASN A 105 1.73 -20.85 18.07
N LYS A 106 1.29 -20.02 17.12
CA LYS A 106 2.09 -19.47 16.01
C LYS A 106 1.20 -18.50 15.23
N ILE A 107 1.43 -17.20 15.38
CA ILE A 107 0.87 -16.21 14.46
C ILE A 107 1.33 -16.57 13.04
N GLN A 108 0.41 -16.99 12.17
CA GLN A 108 0.71 -17.40 10.80
C GLN A 108 0.63 -16.18 9.89
N LEU A 109 1.76 -15.49 9.76
CA LEU A 109 1.88 -14.30 8.92
C LEU A 109 2.00 -14.60 7.42
N ASP A 110 1.73 -15.85 6.99
CA ASP A 110 1.92 -16.27 5.59
C ASP A 110 1.07 -15.43 4.62
N ASP A 111 -0.22 -15.23 4.93
CA ASP A 111 -1.09 -14.40 4.10
C ASP A 111 -0.72 -12.91 4.20
N VAL A 112 -0.32 -12.44 5.38
CA VAL A 112 0.15 -11.07 5.59
C VAL A 112 1.37 -10.78 4.73
N ASN A 113 2.35 -11.69 4.73
CA ASN A 113 3.57 -11.62 3.93
C ASN A 113 3.26 -11.69 2.44
N LYS A 114 2.41 -12.62 2.01
CA LYS A 114 1.96 -12.74 0.62
C LYS A 114 1.33 -11.44 0.11
N TYR A 115 0.45 -10.81 0.88
CA TYR A 115 -0.16 -9.54 0.45
C TYR A 115 0.83 -8.37 0.49
N ASN A 116 1.79 -8.36 1.41
CA ASN A 116 2.88 -7.38 1.41
C ASN A 116 3.79 -7.53 0.18
N GLU A 117 4.16 -8.75 -0.20
CA GLU A 117 4.92 -9.00 -1.43
C GLU A 117 4.17 -8.56 -2.69
N LEU A 118 2.84 -8.73 -2.72
CA LEU A 118 2.02 -8.22 -3.81
C LEU A 118 1.99 -6.69 -3.83
N CYS A 119 1.95 -6.03 -2.66
CA CYS A 119 2.10 -4.58 -2.56
C CYS A 119 3.43 -4.11 -3.16
N ASP A 120 4.53 -4.79 -2.82
CA ASP A 120 5.86 -4.44 -3.33
C ASP A 120 5.95 -4.62 -4.85
N LYS A 121 5.38 -5.71 -5.38
CA LYS A 121 5.28 -5.93 -6.84
C LYS A 121 4.49 -4.84 -7.54
N GLU A 122 3.42 -4.32 -6.93
CA GLU A 122 2.68 -3.18 -7.49
C GLU A 122 3.53 -1.91 -7.48
N ILE A 123 4.27 -1.62 -6.40
CA ILE A 123 5.18 -0.47 -6.36
C ILE A 123 6.26 -0.60 -7.44
N ASP A 124 6.87 -1.78 -7.59
CA ASP A 124 7.90 -2.04 -8.59
C ASP A 124 7.39 -1.82 -10.03
N LYS A 125 6.12 -2.12 -10.31
CA LYS A 125 5.50 -1.83 -11.62
C LYS A 125 5.35 -0.33 -11.87
N LEU A 126 5.11 0.44 -10.82
CA LEU A 126 4.89 1.90 -10.90
C LEU A 126 6.21 2.66 -11.05
N ILE A 127 7.30 2.11 -10.53
CA ILE A 127 8.66 2.65 -10.69
C ILE A 127 9.23 2.10 -12.01
N ILE A 128 8.88 2.75 -13.12
CA ILE A 128 9.45 2.47 -14.45
C ILE A 128 10.87 3.08 -14.53
N ILE A 129 11.78 2.63 -13.67
CA ILE A 129 13.22 2.89 -13.79
C ILE A 129 13.95 1.61 -13.36
N LYS A 130 14.26 0.74 -14.33
CA LYS A 130 15.32 -0.25 -14.24
C LYS A 130 16.25 -0.06 -15.43
#